data_AF-A0A258EYB3-F1
#
_entry.id   AF-A0A258EYB3-F1
#
_cell.length_a   1.000
_cell.length_b   1.000
_cell.length_c   1.000
_cell.angle_alpha   90.00
_cell.angle_beta   90.00
_cell.angle_gamma   90.00
#
_symmetry.space_group_name_H-M   'P 1'
#
loop_
_entity.id
_entity.type
_entity.pdbx_description
1 polymer ?
#
loop_
_entity_poly.entity_id
_entity_poly.type
_entity_poly.pdbx_seq_one_letter_code
_entity_poly.pdbx_strand_id
1 'polypeptide(L)'
;MANGDYISKLVQGVRADLVLPEIEVKPSVKSKRKVIAKTRSRGINNLISAIKDFEVNGDSKRLIRMDTRTEEVLKLLSPTFGVDVTSFVNFLCWDFLENNPELVNEIKQSIQKL
;
A
#
# COMPACT_ATOMS: atom_id res chain seq x y z
N MET A 1 48.94 -21.07 9.74
CA MET A 1 48.39 -21.43 8.41
C MET A 1 46.96 -21.91 8.63
N ALA A 2 45.90 -21.49 7.95
CA ALA A 2 45.63 -20.41 7.01
C ALA A 2 44.09 -20.39 6.87
N ASN A 3 43.38 -19.45 7.52
CA ASN A 3 41.91 -19.31 7.35
C ASN A 3 41.49 -17.88 6.96
N GLY A 4 42.44 -16.94 6.84
CA GLY A 4 42.17 -15.57 6.38
C GLY A 4 42.19 -15.39 4.86
N ASP A 5 42.87 -16.29 4.13
CA ASP A 5 43.08 -16.14 2.68
C ASP A 5 41.86 -16.50 1.83
N TYR A 6 40.91 -17.26 2.39
CA TYR A 6 39.74 -17.71 1.62
C TYR A 6 38.75 -16.57 1.36
N ILE A 7 38.59 -15.65 2.33
CA ILE A 7 37.69 -14.51 2.18
C ILE A 7 38.27 -13.51 1.19
N SER A 8 39.58 -13.23 1.24
CA SER A 8 40.21 -12.25 0.34
C SER A 8 40.09 -12.60 -1.15
N LYS A 9 40.03 -13.89 -1.50
CA LYS A 9 39.86 -14.34 -2.89
C LYS A 9 38.42 -14.22 -3.41
N LEU A 10 37.42 -14.18 -2.53
CA LEU A 10 36.01 -14.04 -2.93
C LEU A 10 35.61 -12.59 -3.22
N VAL A 11 36.31 -11.60 -2.66
CA VAL A 11 35.94 -10.17 -2.79
C VAL A 11 36.68 -9.44 -3.92
N GLN A 12 37.72 -10.04 -4.50
CA GLN A 12 38.56 -9.39 -5.52
C GLN A 12 37.92 -9.28 -6.91
N GLY A 13 36.71 -9.81 -7.12
CA GLY A 13 36.07 -9.86 -8.45
C GLY A 13 34.86 -8.94 -8.69
N VAL A 14 34.42 -8.11 -7.73
CA VAL A 14 33.11 -7.39 -7.85
C VAL A 14 33.26 -5.86 -7.73
N ARG A 15 34.47 -5.32 -7.84
CA ARG A 15 34.71 -3.85 -7.83
C ARG A 15 35.49 -3.36 -9.05
N ALA A 16 34.96 -3.64 -10.23
CA ALA A 16 35.23 -2.96 -11.50
C ALA A 16 34.12 -3.46 -12.43
N ASP A 17 33.20 -2.69 -12.98
CA ASP A 17 33.10 -1.28 -13.32
C ASP A 17 31.64 -0.86 -13.10
N LEU A 18 31.37 0.42 -12.88
CA LEU A 18 30.19 1.13 -13.39
C LEU A 18 30.30 2.58 -12.94
N VAL A 19 31.03 3.34 -13.76
CA VAL A 19 30.98 4.80 -13.79
C VAL A 19 29.53 5.20 -14.08
N LEU A 20 28.90 5.92 -13.14
CA LEU A 20 27.59 6.54 -13.32
C LEU A 20 27.78 7.87 -14.06
N PRO A 21 27.17 8.07 -15.25
CA PRO A 21 26.98 9.43 -15.76
C PRO A 21 25.79 10.07 -15.03
N GLU A 22 25.99 11.29 -14.54
CA GLU A 22 24.92 12.16 -14.03
C GLU A 22 23.91 12.43 -15.15
N ILE A 23 22.67 11.96 -14.97
CA ILE A 23 21.54 12.32 -15.82
C ILE A 23 20.63 13.22 -14.99
N GLU A 24 20.71 14.52 -15.25
CA GLU A 24 19.67 15.49 -14.85
C GLU A 24 18.34 15.09 -15.51
N VAL A 25 17.31 14.75 -14.72
CA VAL A 25 15.96 14.52 -15.24
C VAL A 25 14.99 15.54 -14.64
N LYS A 26 14.61 16.53 -15.47
CA LYS A 26 13.49 17.46 -15.26
C LYS A 26 12.16 16.70 -15.03
N PRO A 27 11.20 17.27 -14.28
CA PRO A 27 9.97 16.57 -13.91
C PRO A 27 9.07 16.35 -15.13
N SER A 28 8.82 15.09 -15.48
CA SER A 28 7.86 14.70 -16.53
C SER A 28 6.53 14.34 -15.89
N VAL A 29 5.55 15.23 -16.09
CA VAL A 29 4.13 15.00 -15.81
C VAL A 29 3.63 13.84 -16.64
N LYS A 30 3.30 12.70 -16.02
CA LYS A 30 2.51 11.64 -16.66
C LYS A 30 1.47 11.08 -15.70
N SER A 31 0.24 11.54 -15.95
CA SER A 31 -1.03 10.88 -15.64
C SER A 31 -0.90 9.35 -15.69
N LYS A 32 -1.23 8.67 -14.58
CA LYS A 32 -1.36 7.22 -14.55
C LYS A 32 -2.83 6.84 -14.42
N ARG A 33 -3.34 6.34 -15.54
CA ARG A 33 -4.57 5.55 -15.69
C ARG A 33 -4.55 4.34 -14.74
N LYS A 34 -5.76 3.99 -14.26
CA LYS A 34 -6.15 2.76 -13.57
C LYS A 34 -5.36 1.53 -14.04
N VAL A 35 -4.69 0.86 -13.11
CA VAL A 35 -4.21 -0.51 -13.27
C VAL A 35 -5.12 -1.41 -12.43
N ILE A 36 -6.15 -1.97 -13.07
CA ILE A 36 -6.91 -3.09 -12.54
C ILE A 36 -6.14 -4.35 -12.95
N ALA A 37 -5.39 -4.94 -12.02
CA ALA A 37 -4.74 -6.23 -12.21
C ALA A 37 -5.44 -7.30 -11.38
N LYS A 38 -6.20 -8.17 -12.07
CA LYS A 38 -6.74 -9.43 -11.55
C LYS A 38 -5.64 -10.18 -10.80
N THR A 39 -5.73 -10.22 -9.47
CA THR A 39 -4.75 -10.91 -8.62
C THR A 39 -5.47 -12.02 -7.85
N ARG A 40 -5.59 -13.20 -8.46
CA ARG A 40 -5.84 -14.45 -7.73
C ARG A 40 -4.49 -15.13 -7.55
N SER A 41 -4.04 -15.25 -6.30
CA SER A 41 -2.84 -15.99 -5.80
C SER A 41 -1.50 -15.27 -5.57
N ARG A 42 -1.41 -13.93 -5.63
CA ARG A 42 -0.20 -13.17 -5.23
C ARG A 42 -0.40 -12.18 -4.06
N GLY A 43 -1.36 -12.22 -3.15
CA GLY A 43 -2.21 -13.26 -2.57
C GLY A 43 -2.67 -12.73 -1.21
N ILE A 44 -1.75 -12.13 -0.43
CA ILE A 44 -2.07 -11.32 0.77
C ILE A 44 -1.02 -10.24 1.01
N ASN A 45 0.27 -10.53 0.77
CA ASN A 45 1.35 -9.56 0.98
C ASN A 45 1.20 -8.30 0.11
N ASN A 46 0.81 -8.46 -1.16
CA ASN A 46 0.55 -7.32 -2.04
C ASN A 46 -0.62 -6.47 -1.54
N LEU A 47 -1.64 -7.09 -0.95
CA LEU A 47 -2.77 -6.39 -0.37
C LEU A 47 -2.34 -5.60 0.87
N ILE A 48 -1.55 -6.24 1.75
CA ILE A 48 -0.97 -5.57 2.92
C ILE A 48 -0.12 -4.37 2.48
N SER A 49 0.74 -4.52 1.47
CA SER A 49 1.50 -3.40 0.91
C SER A 49 0.60 -2.31 0.37
N ALA A 50 -0.42 -2.65 -0.42
CA ALA A 50 -1.37 -1.68 -0.97
C ALA A 50 -2.11 -0.89 0.13
N ILE A 51 -2.43 -1.53 1.25
CA ILE A 51 -3.08 -0.87 2.39
C ILE A 51 -2.10 0.03 3.15
N LYS A 52 -0.83 -0.38 3.29
CA LYS A 52 0.20 0.46 3.92
C LYS A 52 0.47 1.73 3.12
N ASP A 53 0.48 1.60 1.81
CA ASP A 53 0.69 2.72 0.89
C ASP A 53 -0.59 3.54 0.67
N PHE A 54 -1.73 3.14 1.26
CA PHE A 54 -3.00 3.84 1.12
C PHE A 54 -2.98 5.13 1.94
N GLU A 55 -2.92 6.24 1.23
CA GLU A 55 -2.93 7.57 1.81
C GLU A 55 -4.37 8.01 2.13
N VAL A 56 -4.65 8.24 3.41
CA VAL A 56 -5.94 8.75 3.88
C VAL A 56 -5.99 10.25 3.66
N ASN A 57 -6.52 10.63 2.51
CA ASN A 57 -6.71 12.02 2.11
C ASN A 57 -8.09 12.52 2.58
N GLY A 58 -8.15 13.08 3.79
CA GLY A 58 -9.36 13.65 4.36
C GLY A 58 -9.05 14.52 5.58
N ASP A 59 -9.73 15.67 5.65
CA ASP A 59 -9.64 16.63 6.77
C ASP A 59 -10.64 16.29 7.90
N SER A 60 -11.68 15.52 7.56
CA SER A 60 -12.82 15.25 8.41
C SER A 60 -12.71 13.88 9.07
N LYS A 61 -12.86 13.84 10.41
CA LYS A 61 -12.87 12.59 11.18
C LYS A 61 -14.29 12.14 11.48
N ARG A 62 -14.57 10.85 11.28
CA ARG A 62 -15.85 10.23 11.63
C ARG A 62 -15.64 9.12 12.65
N LEU A 63 -16.37 9.18 13.76
CA LEU A 63 -16.38 8.10 14.74
C LEU A 63 -17.27 6.96 14.22
N ILE A 64 -16.73 5.75 14.17
CA ILE A 64 -17.46 4.54 13.76
C ILE A 64 -17.64 3.67 15.00
N ARG A 65 -18.89 3.30 15.30
CA ARG A 65 -19.17 2.28 16.32
C ARG A 65 -19.05 0.90 15.69
N MET A 66 -18.36 0.02 16.39
CA MET A 66 -18.12 -1.36 15.97
C MET A 66 -18.31 -2.27 17.19
N ASP A 67 -18.63 -3.52 16.94
CA ASP A 67 -18.75 -4.52 18.00
C ASP A 67 -17.37 -4.90 18.57
N THR A 68 -17.36 -5.35 19.82
CA THR A 68 -16.13 -5.66 20.56
C THR A 68 -15.28 -6.70 19.84
N ARG A 69 -15.91 -7.72 19.23
CA ARG A 69 -15.20 -8.79 18.53
C ARG A 69 -14.45 -8.25 17.32
N THR A 70 -15.08 -7.39 16.51
CA THR A 70 -14.41 -6.75 15.38
C THR A 70 -13.29 -5.82 15.83
N GLU A 71 -13.52 -5.05 16.89
CA GLU A 71 -12.51 -4.13 17.45
C GLU A 71 -11.25 -4.89 17.89
N GLU A 72 -11.39 -6.02 18.57
CA GLU A 72 -10.28 -6.87 19.00
C GLU A 72 -9.45 -7.39 17.81
N VAL A 73 -10.10 -7.80 16.73
CA VAL A 73 -9.41 -8.23 15.50
C VAL A 73 -8.66 -7.08 14.84
N LEU A 74 -9.28 -5.90 14.74
CA LEU A 74 -8.65 -4.73 14.14
C LEU A 74 -7.42 -4.26 14.93
N LYS A 75 -7.44 -4.34 16.27
CA LYS A 75 -6.29 -4.02 17.13
C LYS A 75 -5.06 -4.87 16.81
N LEU A 76 -5.23 -6.07 16.27
CA LEU A 76 -4.13 -6.96 15.90
C LEU A 76 -3.46 -6.58 14.56
N LEU A 77 -4.09 -5.75 13.74
CA LEU A 77 -3.56 -5.37 12.42
C LEU A 77 -2.22 -4.63 12.51
N SER A 78 -2.13 -3.66 13.42
CA SER A 78 -0.90 -2.90 13.64
C SER A 78 0.26 -3.76 14.15
N PRO A 79 0.14 -4.51 15.26
CA PRO A 79 1.25 -5.31 15.78
C PRO A 79 1.63 -6.49 14.88
N THR A 80 0.67 -7.07 14.14
CA THR A 80 0.93 -8.27 13.33
C THR A 80 1.43 -7.94 11.93
N PHE A 81 0.88 -6.90 11.31
CA PHE A 81 1.15 -6.58 9.90
C PHE A 81 1.78 -5.20 9.70
N GLY A 82 1.88 -4.36 10.74
CA GLY A 82 2.36 -2.99 10.62
C GLY A 82 1.42 -2.11 9.80
N VAL A 83 0.12 -2.40 9.85
CA VAL A 83 -0.93 -1.69 9.11
C VAL A 83 -1.72 -0.84 10.09
N ASP A 84 -1.87 0.46 9.80
CA ASP A 84 -2.72 1.34 10.58
C ASP A 84 -4.20 0.99 10.39
N VAL A 85 -4.96 0.95 11.49
CA VAL A 85 -6.38 0.59 11.47
C VAL A 85 -7.19 1.61 10.65
N THR A 86 -6.82 2.89 10.71
CA THR A 86 -7.48 3.96 9.95
C THR A 86 -7.28 3.76 8.46
N SER A 87 -6.05 3.52 8.01
CA SER A 87 -5.76 3.23 6.60
C SER A 87 -6.47 1.97 6.12
N PHE A 88 -6.50 0.92 6.95
CA PHE A 88 -7.21 -0.32 6.63
C PHE A 88 -8.71 -0.10 6.42
N VAL A 89 -9.38 0.58 7.36
CA VAL A 89 -10.82 0.84 7.26
C VAL A 89 -11.13 1.73 6.05
N ASN A 90 -10.34 2.77 5.81
CA ASN A 90 -10.56 3.63 4.63
C ASN A 90 -10.33 2.88 3.32
N PHE A 91 -9.31 2.02 3.25
CA PHE A 91 -9.08 1.17 2.10
C PHE A 91 -10.28 0.25 1.83
N LEU A 92 -10.83 -0.39 2.87
CA LEU A 92 -12.01 -1.24 2.72
C LEU A 92 -13.23 -0.47 2.23
N CYS A 93 -13.47 0.72 2.78
CA CYS A 93 -14.56 1.57 2.32
C CYS A 93 -14.38 1.98 0.85
N TRP A 94 -13.15 2.35 0.47
CA TRP A 94 -12.82 2.72 -0.90
C TRP A 94 -13.01 1.54 -1.87
N ASP A 95 -12.43 0.38 -1.57
CA ASP A 95 -12.53 -0.82 -2.40
C ASP A 95 -13.99 -1.28 -2.52
N PHE A 96 -14.76 -1.24 -1.43
CA PHE A 96 -16.18 -1.57 -1.46
C PHE A 96 -16.98 -0.63 -2.38
N LEU A 97 -16.76 0.69 -2.29
CA LEU A 97 -17.47 1.66 -3.12
C LEU A 97 -17.01 1.63 -4.58
N GLU A 98 -15.74 1.34 -4.85
CA GLU A 98 -15.24 1.19 -6.22
C GLU A 98 -15.86 -0.02 -6.92
N ASN A 99 -16.04 -1.13 -6.19
CA ASN A 99 -16.64 -2.35 -6.71
C ASN A 99 -18.17 -2.30 -6.83
N ASN A 100 -18.84 -1.33 -6.17
CA ASN A 100 -20.30 -1.18 -6.15
C ASN A 100 -20.71 0.27 -6.51
N PRO A 101 -20.47 0.72 -7.76
CA PRO A 101 -20.71 2.10 -8.18
C PRO A 101 -22.18 2.54 -8.10
N GLU A 102 -23.12 1.60 -8.17
CA GLU A 102 -24.55 1.84 -7.98
C GLU A 102 -24.86 2.43 -6.60
N LEU A 103 -24.16 1.99 -5.55
CA LEU A 103 -24.32 2.54 -4.20
C LEU A 103 -23.86 3.99 -4.14
N VAL A 104 -22.75 4.31 -4.82
CA VAL A 104 -22.25 5.68 -4.89
C VAL A 104 -23.27 6.59 -5.56
N ASN A 105 -23.93 6.11 -6.62
CA ASN A 105 -24.97 6.86 -7.31
C ASN A 105 -26.19 7.09 -6.41
N GLU A 106 -26.68 6.06 -5.72
CA GLU A 106 -27.80 6.17 -4.79
C GLU A 106 -27.51 7.12 -3.60
N ILE A 107 -26.30 7.05 -3.04
CA ILE A 107 -25.86 7.95 -1.97
C ILE A 107 -25.89 9.40 -2.47
N LYS A 108 -25.33 9.68 -3.66
CA LYS A 108 -25.33 11.02 -4.25
C LYS A 108 -26.75 11.54 -4.49
N GLN A 109 -27.63 10.70 -5.03
CA GLN A 109 -29.03 11.04 -5.26
C GLN A 109 -29.78 11.33 -3.95
N SER A 110 -29.47 10.60 -2.89
CA SER A 110 -30.08 10.81 -1.57
C SER A 110 -29.60 12.12 -0.93
N ILE A 111 -28.33 12.47 -1.06
CA ILE A 111 -27.78 13.74 -0.55
C ILE A 111 -28.35 14.94 -1.30
N GLN A 112 -28.57 14.83 -2.62
CA GLN A 112 -29.19 15.92 -3.40
C GLN A 112 -30.66 16.18 -3.05
N LYS A 113 -31.32 15.22 -2.40
CA LYS A 113 -32.72 15.34 -1.94
C LYS A 113 -32.84 15.89 -0.51
N LEU A 114 -31.72 16.04 0.21
CA LEU A 114 -31.62 16.67 1.52
C LEU A 114 -31.43 18.19 1.37
#